data_AF-A0A2K2TQP6-F1
#
_entry.id   AF-A0A2K2TQP6-F1
#
_cell.length_a   1.000
_cell.length_b   1.000
_cell.length_c   1.000
_cell.angle_alpha   90.00
_cell.angle_beta   90.00
_cell.angle_gamma   90.00
#
_symmetry.space_group_name_H-M   'P 1'
#
loop_
_entity.id
_entity.type
_entity.pdbx_description
1 polymer ?
#
loop_
_entity_poly.entity_id
_entity_poly.type
_entity_poly.pdbx_seq_one_letter_code
_entity_poly.pdbx_strand_id
1 'polypeptide(L)'
;MPYCPKCDMEFIDGITVCSDCGGPLAASKEEAMKMKKQMQEEEEARMAAEYEAARGMLNSIEGADPQQAPEPAPVKVYVKKADKYEDLKSSASAFILVGACLLLFSVLCWTGIINLPVAGTSKLLMQTVLTVMGIGSLAVAFNALKSAKVVKSQIAEENTATRQLIEWFITSHSAADLDRQLSAELGELGPEELSLKRFELIQDIIITNHDITDQSYVDSLSEEIYSKLFE
;
A
#
# COMPACT_ATOMS: atom_id res chain seq x y z
N MET A 1 64.56 4.85 6.77
CA MET A 1 63.93 5.51 5.61
C MET A 1 62.46 5.78 5.90
N PRO A 2 62.09 7.03 6.19
CA PRO A 2 60.70 7.45 6.38
C PRO A 2 59.87 7.13 5.14
N TYR A 3 58.61 6.75 5.33
CA TYR A 3 57.75 6.29 4.25
C TYR A 3 56.39 7.01 4.27
N CYS A 4 55.90 7.36 3.07
CA CYS A 4 54.60 8.00 2.90
C CYS A 4 53.52 6.96 2.56
N PRO A 5 52.55 6.66 3.46
CA PRO A 5 51.48 5.69 3.18
C PRO A 5 50.45 6.16 2.15
N LYS A 6 50.41 7.46 1.84
CA LYS A 6 49.51 8.04 0.83
C LYS A 6 50.10 7.98 -0.58
N CYS A 7 51.39 8.26 -0.73
CA CYS A 7 52.06 8.35 -2.04
C CYS A 7 52.88 7.09 -2.39
N ASP A 8 53.04 6.15 -1.47
CA ASP A 8 53.83 4.91 -1.64
C ASP A 8 55.30 5.16 -2.04
N MET A 9 55.96 6.10 -1.34
CA MET A 9 57.36 6.46 -1.60
C MET A 9 58.18 6.47 -0.31
N GLU A 10 59.44 6.04 -0.44
CA GLU A 10 60.46 6.08 0.62
C GLU A 10 61.32 7.33 0.48
N PHE A 11 61.61 7.95 1.61
CA PHE A 11 62.37 9.19 1.70
C PHE A 11 63.71 8.95 2.40
N ILE A 12 64.69 9.81 2.10
CA ILE A 12 66.00 9.82 2.74
C ILE A 12 65.83 10.23 4.21
N ASP A 13 66.62 9.63 5.11
CA ASP A 13 66.55 9.88 6.55
C ASP A 13 66.79 11.37 6.87
N GLY A 14 65.89 11.95 7.68
CA GLY A 14 65.91 13.37 8.07
C GLY A 14 64.71 14.19 7.57
N ILE A 15 63.91 13.66 6.64
CA ILE A 15 62.68 14.31 6.14
C ILE A 15 61.47 13.76 6.89
N THR A 16 60.64 14.64 7.48
CA THR A 16 59.47 14.27 8.30
C THR A 16 58.13 14.53 7.63
N VAL A 17 58.11 15.22 6.49
CA VAL A 17 56.91 15.61 5.74
C VAL A 17 57.07 15.22 4.27
N CYS A 18 56.04 14.60 3.68
CA CYS A 18 56.04 14.21 2.27
C CYS A 18 55.96 15.45 1.37
N SER A 19 56.87 15.56 0.40
CA SER A 19 56.90 16.68 -0.56
C SER A 19 55.70 16.74 -1.50
N ASP A 20 55.06 15.60 -1.81
CA ASP A 20 53.95 15.55 -2.78
C ASP A 20 52.57 15.72 -2.14
N CYS A 21 52.30 15.08 -0.99
CA CYS A 21 50.99 15.16 -0.34
C CYS A 21 50.95 16.00 0.95
N GLY A 22 52.10 16.51 1.41
CA GLY A 22 52.21 17.30 2.64
C GLY A 22 51.89 16.55 3.94
N GLY A 23 51.69 15.23 3.88
CA GLY A 23 51.38 14.39 5.05
C GLY A 23 52.63 14.02 5.88
N PRO A 24 52.46 13.70 7.17
CA PRO A 24 53.56 13.20 8.01
C PRO A 24 54.05 11.84 7.51
N LEU A 25 55.38 11.66 7.48
CA LEU A 25 56.01 10.40 7.08
C LEU A 25 56.09 9.45 8.28
N ALA A 26 55.72 8.18 8.07
CA ALA A 26 55.92 7.13 9.07
C ALA A 26 57.41 6.78 9.16
N ALA A 27 57.90 6.41 10.34
CA ALA A 27 59.31 6.11 10.55
C ALA A 27 59.79 4.87 9.75
N SER A 28 58.87 3.96 9.42
CA SER A 28 59.12 2.86 8.49
C SER A 28 57.88 2.49 7.66
N LYS A 29 58.12 1.85 6.51
CA LYS A 29 57.07 1.30 5.64
C LYS A 29 56.18 0.27 6.36
N GLU A 30 56.76 -0.51 7.26
CA GLU A 30 56.06 -1.54 8.02
C GLU A 30 55.06 -0.95 9.02
N GLU A 31 55.41 0.14 9.70
CA GLU A 31 54.49 0.86 10.60
C GLU A 31 53.34 1.51 9.83
N ALA A 32 53.63 2.09 8.67
CA ALA A 32 52.62 2.71 7.82
C ALA A 32 51.60 1.68 7.30
N MET A 33 52.07 0.48 6.90
CA MET A 33 51.19 -0.63 6.50
C MET A 33 50.38 -1.18 7.68
N LYS A 34 50.97 -1.31 8.87
CA LYS A 34 50.25 -1.76 10.07
C LYS A 34 49.13 -0.80 10.44
N MET A 35 49.38 0.51 10.44
CA MET A 35 48.35 1.52 10.69
C MET A 35 47.25 1.50 9.61
N LYS A 36 47.61 1.36 8.33
CA LYS A 36 46.63 1.30 7.22
C LYS A 36 45.76 0.05 7.32
N LYS A 37 46.35 -1.10 7.68
CA LYS A 37 45.63 -2.36 7.90
C LYS A 37 44.68 -2.27 9.08
N GLN A 38 45.11 -1.68 10.19
CA GLN A 38 44.25 -1.45 11.36
C GLN A 38 43.07 -0.54 11.05
N MET A 39 43.29 0.55 10.30
CA MET A 39 42.21 1.44 9.87
C MET A 39 41.22 0.75 8.92
N GLN A 40 41.70 -0.11 8.00
CA GLN A 40 40.83 -0.90 7.14
C GLN A 40 40.01 -1.93 7.91
N GLU A 41 40.63 -2.65 8.85
CA GLU A 41 39.93 -3.62 9.71
C GLU A 41 38.87 -2.95 10.59
N GLU A 42 39.15 -1.75 11.11
CA GLU A 42 38.19 -0.97 11.89
C GLU A 42 37.03 -0.43 11.04
N GLU A 43 37.31 0.01 9.81
CA GLU A 43 36.29 0.45 8.87
C GLU A 43 35.41 -0.71 8.38
N GLU A 44 35.99 -1.87 8.08
CA GLU A 44 35.27 -3.09 7.74
C GLU A 44 34.39 -3.56 8.91
N ALA A 45 34.89 -3.52 10.14
CA ALA A 45 34.12 -3.85 11.33
C ALA A 45 32.95 -2.87 11.56
N ARG A 46 33.16 -1.57 11.32
CA ARG A 46 32.10 -0.54 11.40
C ARG A 46 31.01 -0.79 10.35
N MET A 47 31.41 -1.05 9.11
CA MET A 47 30.47 -1.34 8.01
C MET A 47 29.70 -2.65 8.25
N ALA A 48 30.34 -3.68 8.80
CA ALA A 48 29.69 -4.93 9.17
C ALA A 48 28.66 -4.73 10.30
N ALA A 49 28.99 -3.95 11.33
CA ALA A 49 28.07 -3.62 12.42
C ALA A 49 26.86 -2.79 11.91
N GLU A 50 27.08 -1.85 10.99
CA GLU A 50 26.00 -1.07 10.37
C GLU A 50 25.09 -1.95 9.49
N TYR A 51 25.66 -2.89 8.74
CA TYR A 51 24.91 -3.86 7.95
C TYR A 51 24.09 -4.82 8.83
N GLU A 52 24.66 -5.30 9.93
CA GLU A 52 23.94 -6.12 10.92
C GLU A 52 22.82 -5.34 11.61
N ALA A 53 23.05 -4.06 11.95
CA ALA A 53 22.02 -3.20 12.52
C ALA A 53 20.87 -2.94 11.52
N ALA A 54 21.19 -2.65 10.26
CA ALA A 54 20.21 -2.49 9.19
C ALA A 54 19.43 -3.79 8.94
N ARG A 55 20.10 -4.94 8.95
CA ARG A 55 19.46 -6.26 8.84
C ARG A 55 18.59 -6.57 10.06
N GLY A 56 19.01 -6.16 11.26
CA GLY A 56 18.22 -6.26 12.48
C GLY A 56 16.93 -5.43 12.42
N MET A 57 16.98 -4.22 11.84
CA MET A 57 15.79 -3.43 11.55
C MET A 57 14.87 -4.12 10.53
N LEU A 58 15.43 -4.64 9.43
CA LEU A 58 14.64 -5.35 8.41
C LEU A 58 13.97 -6.62 8.96
N ASN A 59 14.72 -7.42 9.72
CA ASN A 59 14.20 -8.60 10.40
C ASN A 59 13.19 -8.25 11.51
N SER A 60 13.26 -7.06 12.11
CA SER A 60 12.22 -6.59 13.05
C SER A 60 10.94 -6.18 12.33
N ILE A 61 11.03 -5.78 11.06
CA ILE A 61 9.88 -5.52 10.19
C ILE A 61 9.30 -6.83 9.65
N GLU A 62 10.14 -7.82 9.29
CA GLU A 62 9.71 -9.13 8.78
C GLU A 62 9.35 -10.15 9.87
N GLY A 63 9.82 -9.96 11.12
CA GLY A 63 9.55 -10.81 12.29
C GLY A 63 8.44 -10.29 13.20
N ALA A 64 7.85 -9.14 12.88
CA ALA A 64 6.60 -8.72 13.48
C ALA A 64 5.46 -9.53 12.86
N ASP A 65 4.94 -10.51 13.61
CA ASP A 65 3.59 -11.01 13.39
C ASP A 65 2.66 -9.79 13.34
N PRO A 66 1.88 -9.56 12.25
CA PRO A 66 1.04 -8.37 12.10
C PRO A 66 0.03 -8.17 13.23
N GLN A 67 -0.24 -9.20 14.04
CA GLN A 67 -1.07 -9.08 15.22
C GLN A 67 -0.25 -8.72 16.47
N GLN A 68 -0.17 -7.42 16.80
CA GLN A 68 -0.11 -6.82 18.16
C GLN A 68 0.71 -5.51 18.23
N ALA A 69 0.52 -4.63 17.25
CA ALA A 69 0.26 -3.24 17.60
C ALA A 69 -1.27 -3.06 17.56
N PRO A 70 -1.90 -2.27 18.44
CA PRO A 70 -3.23 -1.77 18.11
C PRO A 70 -3.02 -0.85 16.89
N GLU A 71 -3.13 -1.42 15.68
CA GLU A 71 -3.42 -0.62 14.50
C GLU A 71 -4.59 0.29 14.91
N PRO A 72 -4.54 1.61 14.63
CA PRO A 72 -5.77 2.38 14.67
C PRO A 72 -6.73 1.62 13.77
N ALA A 73 -7.84 1.13 14.36
CA ALA A 73 -8.77 0.25 13.67
C ALA A 73 -8.99 0.84 12.28
N PRO A 74 -8.70 0.10 11.19
CA PRO A 74 -8.74 0.67 9.86
C PRO A 74 -10.10 1.32 9.71
N VAL A 75 -10.10 2.63 9.38
CA VAL A 75 -11.33 3.37 9.15
C VAL A 75 -12.04 2.62 8.02
N LYS A 76 -13.02 1.81 8.40
CA LYS A 76 -13.73 0.94 7.50
C LYS A 76 -14.65 1.86 6.72
N VAL A 77 -14.18 2.40 5.60
CA VAL A 77 -15.01 3.18 4.69
C VAL A 77 -16.04 2.23 4.08
N TYR A 78 -17.32 2.57 4.17
CA TYR A 78 -18.36 1.77 3.58
C TYR A 78 -18.27 1.81 2.05
N VAL A 79 -18.25 0.63 1.44
CA VAL A 79 -18.24 0.49 -0.02
C VAL A 79 -19.60 -0.04 -0.43
N LYS A 80 -20.35 0.75 -1.21
CA LYS A 80 -21.65 0.36 -1.74
C LYS A 80 -21.48 -0.90 -2.62
N LYS A 81 -22.43 -1.83 -2.60
CA LYS A 81 -22.37 -3.03 -3.46
C LYS A 81 -22.33 -2.68 -4.95
N ALA A 82 -22.89 -1.53 -5.33
CA ALA A 82 -22.82 -1.00 -6.69
C ALA A 82 -21.38 -0.71 -7.13
N ASP A 83 -20.60 -0.04 -6.29
CA ASP A 83 -19.20 0.32 -6.59
C ASP A 83 -18.34 -0.94 -6.64
N LYS A 84 -18.51 -1.85 -5.68
CA LYS A 84 -17.85 -3.17 -5.66
C LYS A 84 -18.13 -4.00 -6.92
N TYR A 85 -19.32 -3.89 -7.50
CA TYR A 85 -19.65 -4.58 -8.75
C TYR A 85 -18.90 -3.98 -9.94
N GLU A 86 -18.84 -2.66 -10.06
CA GLU A 86 -18.10 -2.01 -11.14
C GLU A 86 -16.59 -2.28 -11.03
N ASP A 87 -16.03 -2.35 -9.81
CA ASP A 87 -14.64 -2.74 -9.59
C ASP A 87 -14.35 -4.19 -10.04
N LEU A 88 -15.20 -5.14 -9.67
CA LEU A 88 -15.06 -6.55 -10.07
C LEU A 88 -15.22 -6.73 -11.58
N LYS A 89 -16.13 -5.99 -12.19
CA LYS A 89 -16.37 -6.01 -13.64
C LYS A 89 -15.19 -5.38 -14.41
N SER A 90 -14.69 -4.25 -13.92
CA SER A 90 -13.53 -3.56 -14.49
C SER A 90 -12.28 -4.44 -14.42
N SER A 91 -11.96 -4.98 -13.24
CA SER A 91 -10.83 -5.89 -13.06
C SER A 91 -10.97 -7.17 -13.89
N ALA A 92 -12.15 -7.78 -13.96
CA ALA A 92 -12.40 -8.94 -14.81
C ALA A 92 -12.09 -8.64 -16.29
N SER A 93 -12.51 -7.47 -16.79
CA SER A 93 -12.26 -7.08 -18.18
C SER A 93 -10.76 -6.94 -18.49
N ALA A 94 -9.98 -6.39 -17.55
CA ALA A 94 -8.53 -6.27 -17.68
C ALA A 94 -7.85 -7.65 -17.77
N PHE A 95 -8.23 -8.58 -16.88
CA PHE A 95 -7.70 -9.94 -16.91
C PHE A 95 -8.11 -10.70 -18.18
N ILE A 96 -9.32 -10.49 -18.70
CA ILE A 96 -9.75 -11.09 -19.98
C ILE A 96 -8.91 -10.56 -21.13
N LEU A 97 -8.72 -9.24 -21.23
CA LEU A 97 -7.96 -8.64 -22.31
C LEU A 97 -6.52 -9.14 -22.30
N VAL A 98 -5.83 -9.01 -21.17
CA VAL A 98 -4.43 -9.44 -21.03
C VAL A 98 -4.30 -10.94 -21.24
N GLY A 99 -5.17 -11.73 -20.61
CA GLY A 99 -5.15 -13.18 -20.71
C GLY A 99 -5.44 -13.70 -22.12
N ALA A 100 -6.41 -13.11 -22.82
CA ALA A 100 -6.74 -13.47 -24.19
C ALA A 100 -5.60 -13.10 -25.16
N CYS A 101 -5.02 -11.90 -25.03
CA CYS A 101 -3.86 -11.51 -25.83
C CYS A 101 -2.66 -12.44 -25.58
N LEU A 102 -2.39 -12.77 -24.32
CA LEU A 102 -1.27 -13.63 -23.94
C LEU A 102 -1.48 -15.08 -24.43
N LEU A 103 -2.71 -15.60 -24.34
CA LEU A 103 -3.04 -16.90 -24.92
C LEU A 103 -2.92 -16.90 -26.45
N LEU A 104 -3.42 -15.88 -27.12
CA LEU A 104 -3.31 -15.77 -28.58
C LEU A 104 -1.83 -15.74 -29.01
N PHE A 105 -1.02 -14.92 -28.34
CA PHE A 105 0.42 -14.88 -28.57
C PHE A 105 1.07 -16.24 -28.32
N SER A 106 0.70 -16.92 -27.24
CA SER A 106 1.23 -18.24 -26.93
C SER A 106 0.89 -19.25 -28.04
N VAL A 107 -0.36 -19.29 -28.51
CA VAL A 107 -0.77 -20.16 -29.64
C VAL A 107 0.04 -19.86 -30.91
N LEU A 108 0.30 -18.58 -31.22
CA LEU A 108 1.14 -18.18 -32.37
C LEU A 108 2.60 -18.65 -32.22
N CYS A 109 3.12 -18.69 -31.00
CA CYS A 109 4.43 -19.26 -30.73
C CYS A 109 4.43 -20.80 -30.88
N TRP A 110 3.37 -21.48 -30.45
CA TRP A 110 3.22 -22.95 -30.60
C TRP A 110 3.11 -23.37 -32.08
N THR A 111 2.40 -22.62 -32.91
CA THR A 111 2.28 -22.90 -34.36
C THR A 111 3.54 -22.54 -35.17
N GLY A 112 4.54 -21.92 -34.54
CA GLY A 112 5.82 -21.60 -35.17
C GLY A 112 5.75 -20.41 -36.14
N ILE A 113 4.66 -19.65 -36.14
CA ILE A 113 4.52 -18.40 -36.92
C ILE A 113 5.48 -17.34 -36.36
N ILE A 114 5.52 -17.21 -35.02
CA ILE A 114 6.47 -16.33 -34.32
C ILE A 114 7.57 -17.20 -33.71
N ASN A 115 8.75 -17.21 -34.34
CA ASN A 115 9.92 -17.89 -33.79
C ASN A 115 10.66 -16.96 -32.82
N LEU A 116 10.50 -17.23 -31.53
CA LEU A 116 11.34 -16.63 -30.50
C LEU A 116 12.77 -17.18 -30.63
N PRO A 117 13.81 -16.32 -30.56
CA PRO A 117 15.21 -16.71 -30.68
C PRO A 117 15.74 -17.37 -29.38
N VAL A 118 15.04 -18.38 -28.88
CA VAL A 118 15.43 -19.21 -27.75
C VAL A 118 15.65 -20.64 -28.25
N ALA A 119 16.87 -21.14 -28.10
CA ALA A 119 17.29 -22.42 -28.66
C ALA A 119 17.06 -23.57 -27.66
N GLY A 120 16.61 -24.72 -28.17
CA GLY A 120 16.53 -25.99 -27.42
C GLY A 120 15.33 -26.09 -26.47
N THR A 121 15.51 -26.82 -25.36
CA THR A 121 14.47 -27.11 -24.35
C THR A 121 13.94 -25.86 -23.63
N SER A 122 14.72 -24.77 -23.61
CA SER A 122 14.33 -23.47 -23.06
C SER A 122 13.11 -22.86 -23.76
N LYS A 123 12.92 -23.13 -25.06
CA LYS A 123 11.76 -22.69 -25.85
C LYS A 123 10.45 -23.29 -25.30
N LEU A 124 10.47 -24.58 -24.97
CA LEU A 124 9.30 -25.29 -24.43
C LEU A 124 8.95 -24.79 -23.02
N LEU A 125 9.97 -24.53 -22.20
CA LEU A 125 9.75 -23.99 -20.85
C LEU A 125 9.12 -22.59 -20.91
N MET A 126 9.62 -21.71 -21.77
CA MET A 126 9.05 -20.36 -21.92
C MET A 126 7.63 -20.37 -22.50
N GLN A 127 7.37 -21.21 -23.51
CA GLN A 127 6.03 -21.36 -24.09
C GLN A 127 5.00 -21.92 -23.10
N THR A 128 5.41 -22.88 -22.26
CA THR A 128 4.52 -23.46 -21.24
C THR A 128 4.22 -22.48 -20.11
N VAL A 129 5.20 -21.70 -19.66
CA VAL A 129 4.95 -20.65 -18.65
C VAL A 129 3.99 -19.59 -19.19
N LEU A 130 4.19 -19.13 -20.43
CA LEU A 130 3.28 -18.17 -21.07
C LEU A 130 1.85 -18.75 -21.17
N THR A 131 1.65 -19.98 -21.67
CA THR A 131 0.30 -20.56 -21.70
C THR A 131 -0.31 -20.64 -20.30
N VAL A 132 0.45 -21.11 -19.30
CA VAL A 132 -0.06 -21.25 -17.92
C VAL A 132 -0.48 -19.91 -17.34
N MET A 133 0.31 -18.85 -17.52
CA MET A 133 -0.05 -17.50 -17.06
C MET A 133 -1.30 -16.96 -17.78
N GLY A 134 -1.41 -17.20 -19.08
CA GLY A 134 -2.59 -16.84 -19.87
C GLY A 134 -3.85 -17.52 -19.36
N ILE A 135 -3.80 -18.84 -19.16
CA ILE A 135 -4.91 -19.62 -18.59
C ILE A 135 -5.25 -19.14 -17.17
N GLY A 136 -4.23 -18.89 -16.34
CA GLY A 136 -4.40 -18.42 -14.97
C GLY A 136 -5.13 -17.09 -14.89
N SER A 137 -4.75 -16.11 -15.73
CA SER A 137 -5.43 -14.81 -15.78
C SER A 137 -6.89 -14.92 -16.23
N LEU A 138 -7.20 -15.79 -17.19
CA LEU A 138 -8.59 -16.08 -17.59
C LEU A 138 -9.39 -16.71 -16.44
N ALA A 139 -8.80 -17.65 -15.68
CA ALA A 139 -9.47 -18.26 -14.54
C ALA A 139 -9.82 -17.23 -13.45
N VAL A 140 -8.90 -16.30 -13.15
CA VAL A 140 -9.17 -15.17 -12.24
C VAL A 140 -10.32 -14.31 -12.77
N ALA A 141 -10.32 -14.02 -14.08
CA ALA A 141 -11.40 -13.25 -14.68
C ALA A 141 -12.77 -13.94 -14.56
N PHE A 142 -12.86 -15.25 -14.81
CA PHE A 142 -14.11 -16.00 -14.63
C PHE A 142 -14.60 -15.96 -13.19
N ASN A 143 -13.69 -16.09 -12.22
CA ASN A 143 -14.04 -15.95 -10.80
C ASN A 143 -14.51 -14.53 -10.46
N ALA A 144 -13.85 -13.50 -10.99
CA ALA A 144 -14.26 -12.10 -10.81
C ALA A 144 -15.64 -11.83 -11.42
N LEU A 145 -15.93 -12.34 -12.62
CA LEU A 145 -17.25 -12.24 -13.25
C LEU A 145 -18.34 -12.97 -12.46
N LYS A 146 -18.03 -14.15 -11.90
CA LYS A 146 -18.96 -14.90 -11.05
C LYS A 146 -19.29 -14.10 -9.79
N SER A 147 -18.28 -13.55 -9.12
CA SER A 147 -18.46 -12.70 -7.95
C SER A 147 -19.24 -11.43 -8.29
N ALA A 148 -18.93 -10.78 -9.42
CA ALA A 148 -19.69 -9.61 -9.90
C ALA A 148 -21.17 -9.95 -10.11
N LYS A 149 -21.49 -11.12 -10.68
CA LYS A 149 -22.88 -11.55 -10.88
C LYS A 149 -23.63 -11.74 -9.55
N VAL A 150 -22.97 -12.29 -8.53
CA VAL A 150 -23.56 -12.47 -7.19
C VAL A 150 -23.79 -11.12 -6.51
N VAL A 151 -22.82 -10.20 -6.59
CA VAL A 151 -22.98 -8.84 -6.02
C VAL A 151 -24.11 -8.10 -6.74
N LYS A 152 -24.21 -8.24 -8.06
CA LYS A 152 -25.23 -7.57 -8.89
C LYS A 152 -26.66 -7.85 -8.42
N SER A 153 -26.99 -9.07 -8.01
CA SER A 153 -28.35 -9.38 -7.54
C SER A 153 -28.71 -8.68 -6.24
N GLN A 154 -27.72 -8.35 -5.41
CA GLN A 154 -27.91 -7.70 -4.12
C GLN A 154 -27.96 -6.17 -4.21
N ILE A 155 -27.54 -5.58 -5.33
CA ILE A 155 -27.50 -4.12 -5.53
C ILE A 155 -28.90 -3.50 -5.46
N ALA A 156 -29.88 -4.11 -6.13
CA ALA A 156 -31.22 -3.54 -6.22
C ALA A 156 -31.88 -3.47 -4.82
N GLU A 157 -31.78 -4.56 -4.06
CA GLU A 157 -32.31 -4.64 -2.70
C GLU A 157 -31.62 -3.64 -1.77
N GLU A 158 -30.28 -3.56 -1.79
CA GLU A 158 -29.52 -2.60 -0.97
C GLU A 158 -29.84 -1.15 -1.33
N ASN A 159 -29.89 -0.83 -2.63
CA ASN A 159 -30.21 0.53 -3.08
C ASN A 159 -31.63 0.93 -2.70
N THR A 160 -32.60 0.01 -2.80
CA THR A 160 -33.97 0.27 -2.38
C THR A 160 -34.06 0.48 -0.87
N ALA A 161 -33.44 -0.38 -0.07
CA ALA A 161 -33.41 -0.23 1.39
C ALA A 161 -32.76 1.10 1.81
N THR A 162 -31.61 1.42 1.23
CA THR A 162 -30.89 2.68 1.49
C THR A 162 -31.77 3.88 1.13
N ARG A 163 -32.43 3.86 -0.04
CA ARG A 163 -33.34 4.95 -0.44
C ARG A 163 -34.53 5.11 0.48
N GLN A 164 -35.16 4.00 0.88
CA GLN A 164 -36.31 4.02 1.80
C GLN A 164 -35.90 4.59 3.16
N LEU A 165 -34.71 4.26 3.63
CA LEU A 165 -34.16 4.74 4.89
C LEU A 165 -33.90 6.25 4.86
N ILE A 166 -33.28 6.74 3.79
CA ILE A 166 -33.08 8.18 3.57
C ILE A 166 -34.44 8.89 3.46
N GLU A 167 -35.37 8.34 2.68
CA GLU A 167 -36.69 8.93 2.47
C GLU A 167 -37.49 9.00 3.78
N TRP A 168 -37.47 7.92 4.57
CA TRP A 168 -38.06 7.90 5.90
C TRP A 168 -37.44 8.98 6.80
N PHE A 169 -36.13 9.16 6.77
CA PHE A 169 -35.46 10.13 7.62
C PHE A 169 -35.89 11.56 7.26
N ILE A 170 -35.79 11.95 5.98
CA ILE A 170 -36.08 13.31 5.52
C ILE A 170 -37.58 13.65 5.57
N THR A 171 -38.46 12.65 5.63
CA THR A 171 -39.90 12.86 5.80
C THR A 171 -40.31 12.92 7.27
N SER A 172 -39.58 12.24 8.15
CA SER A 172 -39.86 12.20 9.59
C SER A 172 -39.16 13.32 10.36
N HIS A 173 -38.03 13.82 9.86
CA HIS A 173 -37.20 14.83 10.53
C HIS A 173 -36.84 15.95 9.54
N SER A 174 -36.95 17.20 9.98
CA SER A 174 -36.50 18.37 9.23
C SER A 174 -35.21 18.95 9.82
N ALA A 175 -34.43 19.66 9.00
CA ALA A 175 -33.22 20.35 9.45
C ALA A 175 -33.48 21.29 10.65
N ALA A 176 -34.60 22.02 10.61
CA ALA A 176 -34.99 22.92 11.70
C ALA A 176 -35.35 22.18 13.00
N ASP A 177 -35.96 20.99 12.89
CA ASP A 177 -36.29 20.18 14.06
C ASP A 177 -35.04 19.60 14.73
N LEU A 178 -34.04 19.19 13.93
CA LEU A 178 -32.75 18.72 14.44
C LEU A 178 -31.99 19.86 15.14
N ASP A 179 -31.92 21.04 14.53
CA ASP A 179 -31.27 22.21 15.12
C ASP A 179 -31.94 22.66 16.42
N ARG A 180 -33.26 22.58 16.47
CA ARG A 180 -34.04 22.90 17.67
C ARG A 180 -33.76 21.90 18.80
N GLN A 181 -33.65 20.61 18.48
CA GLN A 181 -33.27 19.59 19.47
C GLN A 181 -31.88 19.84 20.05
N LEU A 182 -30.89 20.08 19.18
CA LEU A 182 -29.52 20.39 19.60
C LEU A 182 -29.43 21.65 20.44
N SER A 183 -30.13 22.70 20.04
CA SER A 183 -30.15 23.98 20.78
C SER A 183 -30.83 23.85 22.14
N ALA A 184 -31.84 22.97 22.27
CA ALA A 184 -32.52 22.72 23.54
C ALA A 184 -31.66 21.92 24.53
N GLU A 185 -30.80 21.02 24.02
CA GLU A 185 -29.97 20.14 24.85
C GLU A 185 -28.59 20.73 25.19
N LEU A 186 -27.92 21.35 24.21
CA LEU A 186 -26.55 21.85 24.34
C LEU A 186 -26.43 23.39 24.37
N GLY A 187 -27.50 24.14 24.10
CA GLY A 187 -27.47 25.60 24.04
C GLY A 187 -26.87 26.15 22.73
N GLU A 188 -26.35 27.37 22.76
CA GLU A 188 -25.69 27.97 21.59
C GLU A 188 -24.31 27.34 21.37
N LEU A 189 -24.17 26.61 20.25
CA LEU A 189 -22.93 25.99 19.80
C LEU A 189 -22.27 26.83 18.70
N GLY A 190 -20.95 26.74 18.59
CA GLY A 190 -20.22 27.28 17.43
C GLY A 190 -20.62 26.57 16.12
N PRO A 191 -20.41 27.19 14.95
CA PRO A 191 -20.84 26.63 13.67
C PRO A 191 -20.18 25.28 13.33
N GLU A 192 -18.92 25.08 13.72
CA GLU A 192 -18.19 23.81 13.51
C GLU A 192 -18.62 22.71 14.50
N GLU A 193 -18.88 23.07 15.75
CA GLU A 193 -19.39 22.11 16.75
C GLU A 193 -20.81 21.66 16.42
N LEU A 194 -21.61 22.59 15.91
CA LEU A 194 -22.99 22.35 15.51
C LEU A 194 -23.10 21.41 14.31
N SER A 195 -22.22 21.52 13.31
CA SER A 195 -22.20 20.56 12.18
C SER A 195 -21.81 19.15 12.64
N LEU A 196 -20.84 19.03 13.54
CA LEU A 196 -20.44 17.75 14.12
C LEU A 196 -21.57 17.14 14.96
N LYS A 197 -22.26 17.94 15.78
CA LYS A 197 -23.39 17.47 16.60
C LYS A 197 -24.62 17.09 15.78
N ARG A 198 -24.90 17.80 14.67
CA ARG A 198 -25.92 17.38 13.69
C ARG A 198 -25.62 16.00 13.13
N PHE A 199 -24.37 15.77 12.76
CA PHE A 199 -23.94 14.48 12.22
C PHE A 199 -24.10 13.35 13.25
N GLU A 200 -23.65 13.57 14.50
CA GLU A 200 -23.84 12.61 15.60
C GLU A 200 -25.33 12.31 15.87
N LEU A 201 -26.19 13.34 15.88
CA LEU A 201 -27.63 13.16 16.10
C LEU A 201 -28.30 12.36 14.98
N ILE A 202 -27.91 12.59 13.72
CA ILE A 202 -28.41 11.81 12.58
C ILE A 202 -28.02 10.33 12.74
N GLN A 203 -26.76 10.05 13.10
CA GLN A 203 -26.31 8.68 13.35
C GLN A 203 -27.11 8.01 14.48
N ASP A 204 -27.30 8.70 15.61
CA ASP A 204 -28.01 8.16 16.78
C ASP A 204 -29.47 7.82 16.46
N ILE A 205 -30.17 8.69 15.73
CA ILE A 205 -31.56 8.44 15.29
C ILE A 205 -31.61 7.20 14.38
N ILE A 206 -30.68 7.06 13.45
CA ILE A 206 -30.64 5.94 12.50
C ILE A 206 -30.35 4.62 13.23
N ILE A 207 -29.33 4.61 14.10
CA ILE A 207 -28.93 3.44 14.88
C ILE A 207 -30.09 3.00 15.78
N THR A 208 -30.72 3.94 16.46
CA THR A 208 -31.81 3.66 17.41
C THR A 208 -33.10 3.17 16.74
N ASN A 209 -33.48 3.73 15.58
CA ASN A 209 -34.74 3.36 14.92
C ASN A 209 -34.63 2.10 14.05
N HIS A 210 -33.46 1.83 13.48
CA HIS A 210 -33.28 0.77 12.49
C HIS A 210 -32.29 -0.34 12.91
N ASP A 211 -31.75 -0.28 14.14
CA ASP A 211 -30.87 -1.29 14.74
C ASP A 211 -29.69 -1.69 13.82
N ILE A 212 -29.06 -0.68 13.21
CA ILE A 212 -27.99 -0.88 12.23
C ILE A 212 -26.67 -1.11 12.96
N THR A 213 -26.09 -2.29 12.80
CA THR A 213 -24.82 -2.66 13.46
C THR A 213 -23.56 -2.23 12.68
N ASP A 214 -23.66 -2.00 11.36
CA ASP A 214 -22.49 -1.62 10.56
C ASP A 214 -22.26 -0.11 10.61
N GLN A 215 -21.35 0.32 11.49
CA GLN A 215 -21.00 1.74 11.66
C GLN A 215 -20.62 2.42 10.35
N SER A 216 -19.86 1.73 9.49
CA SER A 216 -19.45 2.30 8.21
C SER A 216 -20.64 2.66 7.31
N TYR A 217 -21.68 1.83 7.33
CA TYR A 217 -22.90 2.06 6.58
C TYR A 217 -23.67 3.26 7.15
N VAL A 218 -23.72 3.36 8.49
CA VAL A 218 -24.35 4.49 9.19
C VAL A 218 -23.63 5.80 8.85
N ASP A 219 -22.29 5.82 8.84
CA ASP A 219 -21.51 7.00 8.50
C ASP A 219 -21.83 7.46 7.06
N SER A 220 -21.75 6.56 6.08
CA SER A 220 -22.06 6.86 4.68
C SER A 220 -23.49 7.33 4.47
N LEU A 221 -24.45 6.75 5.20
CA LEU A 221 -25.85 7.14 5.14
C LEU A 221 -26.08 8.51 5.77
N SER A 222 -25.42 8.78 6.90
CA SER A 222 -25.51 10.05 7.60
C SER A 222 -24.94 11.19 6.77
N GLU A 223 -23.87 10.94 6.00
CA GLU A 223 -23.34 11.90 5.02
C GLU A 223 -24.38 12.24 3.95
N GLU A 224 -25.03 11.21 3.37
CA GLU A 224 -26.05 11.39 2.32
C GLU A 224 -27.30 12.12 2.85
N ILE A 225 -27.71 11.85 4.08
CA ILE A 225 -28.83 12.53 4.75
C ILE A 225 -28.46 13.97 5.11
N TYR A 226 -27.27 14.19 5.68
CA TYR A 226 -26.79 15.52 6.05
C TYR A 226 -26.75 16.45 4.83
N SER A 227 -26.17 15.98 3.72
CA SER A 227 -26.16 16.72 2.46
C SER A 227 -27.58 17.07 2.00
N LYS A 228 -28.54 16.13 2.06
CA LYS A 228 -29.93 16.39 1.66
C LYS A 228 -30.69 17.40 2.54
N LEU A 229 -30.33 17.52 3.81
CA LEU A 229 -31.04 18.37 4.76
C LEU A 229 -30.43 19.76 4.91
N PHE A 230 -29.10 19.88 4.75
CA PHE A 230 -28.36 21.09 5.09
C PHE A 230 -27.59 21.73 3.93
N GLU A 231 -27.48 21.06 2.76
CA GLU A 231 -26.93 21.63 1.52
C GLU A 231 -28.05 21.94 0.51
#